data_AF-A0A1B1NA56-F1
#
_entry.id   AF-A0A1B1NA56-F1
#
_cell.length_a   1.000
_cell.length_b   1.000
_cell.length_c   1.000
_cell.angle_alpha   90.00
_cell.angle_beta   90.00
_cell.angle_gamma   90.00
#
_symmetry.space_group_name_H-M   'P 1'
#
loop_
_entity.id
_entity.type
_entity.pdbx_description
1 polymer ?
#
loop_
_entity_poly.entity_id
_entity_poly.type
_entity_poly.pdbx_seq_one_letter_code
_entity_poly.pdbx_strand_id
1 'polypeptide(L)'
;MRNAYRALVGGAALLGVIGVGVGSYAATAPEQEATGVVVDDEAQVLDVEQVDDAVADLSFYAPTQVAVLTHPGDPGDTNDQALNDAVLAHARESRPEWLSEDGQTWADGLYIVAVDPEGRLVGTYFGDDRAVGEDAQADIQEATKDDFRAGRWTEGVIVGIEEGAERIDAPLARNGAGLALGIAGSAGILAAGGTWLGVGLSRSSSSRRLKEDADRRLADVREDAAATERHAKRIPEESRYGFEVLRRFDDYRRGVRELELLAEEAAQVPAAAYNQKSTVSRLTAYQEKAVELDHLDDAIADTAIFLNQDPDWRQAWGRQVEPLRGDLTRVAPLLSEELPEEARELPEGAALRDFALLALGRLDEVQTGLVRGEVSPDDALDVVREVRDELTRHLEGLSDEVVQVVGKDDSQRKTLRSALAEQRSGARPDPSIIGTAYPGWTFFPVAAMSTGVSDGTQQIASASGGGATSGYSAGGFSGAGSSSSF
;
A
#
# COMPACT_ATOMS: atom_id res chain seq x y z
N MET A 1 37.49 0.79 -58.36
CA MET A 1 37.37 -0.15 -57.22
C MET A 1 37.24 0.71 -55.96
N ARG A 2 36.08 1.23 -55.55
CA ARG A 2 34.80 0.55 -55.26
C ARG A 2 35.06 -0.67 -54.36
N ASN A 3 35.15 -0.42 -53.04
CA ASN A 3 35.07 -1.33 -51.88
C ASN A 3 36.03 -1.04 -50.70
N ALA A 4 36.46 0.20 -50.48
CA ALA A 4 37.05 0.61 -49.18
C ALA A 4 36.46 1.93 -48.61
N TYR A 5 35.45 2.48 -49.28
CA TYR A 5 34.71 3.70 -48.88
C TYR A 5 33.49 3.38 -47.98
N ARG A 6 33.49 2.24 -47.27
CA ARG A 6 32.38 1.78 -46.42
C ARG A 6 32.74 1.44 -44.97
N ALA A 7 33.97 1.70 -44.53
CA ALA A 7 34.34 1.57 -43.12
C ALA A 7 34.62 2.92 -42.41
N LEU A 8 34.45 4.05 -43.12
CA LEU A 8 34.80 5.40 -42.65
C LEU A 8 33.61 6.35 -42.48
N VAL A 9 32.38 5.81 -42.40
CA VAL A 9 31.15 6.59 -42.12
C VAL A 9 30.42 6.07 -40.85
N GLY A 10 30.96 5.06 -40.15
CA GLY A 10 30.24 4.37 -39.08
C GLY A 10 30.66 4.64 -37.63
N GLY A 11 31.72 5.42 -37.36
CA GLY A 11 32.30 5.48 -35.99
C GLY A 11 32.61 6.87 -35.44
N ALA A 12 32.37 7.93 -36.20
CA ALA A 12 32.58 9.32 -35.76
C ALA A 12 31.27 10.02 -35.33
N ALA A 13 30.13 9.35 -35.45
CA ALA A 13 28.83 9.85 -35.01
C ALA A 13 28.48 9.49 -33.55
N LEU A 14 29.25 8.61 -32.90
CA LEU A 14 28.96 8.13 -31.54
C LEU A 14 29.65 8.94 -30.43
N LEU A 15 30.62 9.80 -30.76
CA LEU A 15 31.27 10.69 -29.77
C LEU A 15 30.68 12.12 -29.76
N GLY A 16 29.84 12.47 -30.75
CA GLY A 16 29.11 13.75 -30.77
C GLY A 16 27.75 13.73 -30.07
N VAL A 17 27.14 12.54 -29.90
CA VAL A 17 25.80 12.41 -29.29
C VAL A 17 25.87 12.26 -27.76
N ILE A 18 27.00 11.81 -27.22
CA ILE A 18 27.19 11.68 -25.76
C ILE A 18 27.53 13.04 -25.10
N GLY A 19 28.16 13.96 -25.83
CA GLY A 19 28.56 15.27 -25.29
C GLY A 19 27.43 16.29 -25.12
N VAL A 20 26.30 16.13 -25.82
CA VAL A 20 25.16 17.07 -25.74
C VAL A 20 24.01 16.52 -24.89
N GLY A 21 23.91 15.19 -24.73
CA GLY A 21 22.85 14.57 -23.92
C GLY A 21 23.05 14.69 -22.41
N VAL A 22 24.30 14.60 -21.92
CA VAL A 22 24.57 14.68 -20.47
C VAL A 22 24.67 16.13 -19.98
N GLY A 23 25.14 17.05 -20.83
CA GLY A 23 25.24 18.47 -20.49
C GLY A 23 23.89 19.18 -20.30
N SER A 24 22.83 18.68 -20.94
CA SER A 24 21.49 19.26 -20.84
C SER A 24 20.62 18.63 -19.75
N TYR A 25 20.92 17.38 -19.34
CA TYR A 25 20.14 16.68 -18.31
C TYR A 25 20.62 17.03 -16.88
N ALA A 26 21.92 17.32 -16.71
CA ALA A 26 22.46 17.79 -15.44
C ALA A 26 22.15 19.28 -15.14
N ALA A 27 21.45 19.99 -16.02
CA ALA A 27 21.15 21.41 -15.87
C ALA A 27 19.77 21.70 -15.24
N THR A 28 19.04 20.68 -14.75
CA THR A 28 17.64 20.82 -14.32
C THR A 28 17.26 19.94 -13.11
N ALA A 29 18.16 19.68 -12.17
CA ALA A 29 17.80 19.08 -10.87
C ALA A 29 17.23 20.16 -9.92
N PRO A 30 16.41 19.81 -8.91
CA PRO A 30 16.02 20.79 -7.90
C PRO A 30 17.26 21.08 -7.05
N GLU A 31 17.74 22.32 -7.12
CA GLU A 31 18.97 22.77 -6.45
C GLU A 31 18.70 23.91 -5.46
N GLN A 32 17.44 24.36 -5.34
CA GLN A 32 17.09 25.51 -4.51
C GLN A 32 16.56 25.02 -3.17
N GLU A 33 17.18 25.44 -2.07
CA GLU A 33 16.63 25.28 -0.72
C GLU A 33 15.31 26.05 -0.61
N ALA A 34 14.46 25.66 0.35
CA ALA A 34 13.27 26.45 0.69
C ALA A 34 13.70 27.87 1.09
N THR A 35 13.00 28.89 0.58
CA THR A 35 13.29 30.29 0.96
C THR A 35 12.91 30.59 2.41
N GLY A 36 12.10 29.72 3.00
CA GLY A 36 11.76 29.67 4.42
C GLY A 36 10.63 28.69 4.68
N VAL A 37 10.47 28.31 5.95
CA VAL A 37 9.31 27.55 6.46
C VAL A 37 8.57 28.40 7.49
N VAL A 38 7.24 28.42 7.41
CA VAL A 38 6.37 29.09 8.36
C VAL A 38 5.30 28.10 8.81
N VAL A 39 5.28 27.77 10.10
CA VAL A 39 4.32 26.82 10.68
C VAL A 39 3.35 27.56 11.59
N ASP A 40 2.07 27.53 11.25
CA ASP A 40 0.95 28.00 12.08
C ASP A 40 0.13 26.78 12.54
N ASP A 41 0.48 26.24 13.71
CA ASP A 41 -0.17 25.08 14.32
C ASP A 41 -1.33 25.50 15.24
N GLU A 42 -2.46 25.93 14.67
CA GLU A 42 -3.65 26.33 15.46
C GLU A 42 -4.30 25.16 16.20
N ALA A 43 -4.18 23.93 15.68
CA ALA A 43 -4.75 22.72 16.28
C ALA A 43 -3.85 22.12 17.37
N GLN A 44 -2.60 22.57 17.48
CA GLN A 44 -1.59 22.09 18.43
C GLN A 44 -1.28 20.60 18.28
N VAL A 45 -1.18 20.13 17.04
CA VAL A 45 -1.00 18.71 16.69
C VAL A 45 0.36 18.40 16.07
N LEU A 46 1.18 19.42 15.78
CA LEU A 46 2.46 19.23 15.09
C LEU A 46 3.65 19.26 16.05
N ASP A 47 4.66 18.47 15.70
CA ASP A 47 6.02 18.68 16.16
C ASP A 47 6.73 19.65 15.20
N VAL A 48 6.71 20.94 15.57
CA VAL A 48 7.23 22.02 14.71
C VAL A 48 8.73 21.88 14.44
N GLU A 49 9.50 21.39 15.40
CA GLU A 49 10.96 21.18 15.22
C GLU A 49 11.21 20.11 14.16
N GLN A 50 10.40 19.05 14.16
CA GLN A 50 10.47 17.99 13.16
C GLN A 50 10.08 18.47 11.75
N VAL A 51 9.09 19.38 11.64
CA VAL A 51 8.72 19.99 10.35
C VAL A 51 9.84 20.90 9.86
N ASP A 52 10.40 21.75 10.72
CA ASP A 52 11.49 22.66 10.36
C ASP A 52 12.73 21.89 9.86
N ASP A 53 13.13 20.84 10.57
CA ASP A 53 14.22 19.95 10.16
C ASP A 53 13.94 19.27 8.81
N ALA A 54 12.71 18.81 8.60
CA ALA A 54 12.33 18.17 7.34
C ALA A 54 12.39 19.16 6.16
N VAL A 55 11.91 20.39 6.32
CA VAL A 55 11.95 21.40 5.24
C VAL A 55 13.37 21.88 4.96
N ALA A 56 14.22 22.00 5.98
CA ALA A 56 15.62 22.38 5.81
C ALA A 56 16.41 21.41 4.91
N ASP A 57 16.02 20.13 4.89
CA ASP A 57 16.65 19.08 4.07
C ASP A 57 16.04 18.95 2.66
N LEU A 58 15.05 19.77 2.28
CA LEU A 58 14.37 19.71 0.99
C LEU A 58 14.93 20.65 -0.08
N SER A 59 14.81 20.22 -1.34
CA SER A 59 15.21 20.99 -2.51
C SER A 59 14.05 21.11 -3.50
N PHE A 60 13.84 22.33 -3.99
CA PHE A 60 12.83 22.70 -4.97
C PHE A 60 13.46 23.05 -6.32
N TYR A 61 12.68 22.96 -7.40
CA TYR A 61 13.10 23.39 -8.74
C TYR A 61 13.15 24.91 -8.91
N ALA A 62 12.41 25.63 -8.06
CA ALA A 62 12.40 27.08 -7.95
C ALA A 62 12.39 27.51 -6.48
N PRO A 63 12.86 28.72 -6.11
CA PRO A 63 12.91 29.18 -4.72
C PRO A 63 11.50 29.26 -4.09
N THR A 64 11.12 28.31 -3.24
CA THR A 64 9.76 28.15 -2.70
C THR A 64 9.71 28.45 -1.20
N GLN A 65 8.75 29.27 -0.77
CA GLN A 65 8.39 29.43 0.64
C GLN A 65 7.36 28.37 1.00
N VAL A 66 7.65 27.56 2.01
CA VAL A 66 6.72 26.55 2.52
C VAL A 66 5.95 27.13 3.70
N ALA A 67 4.63 27.03 3.65
CA ALA A 67 3.74 27.36 4.75
C ALA A 67 2.97 26.11 5.18
N VAL A 68 2.86 25.91 6.49
CA VAL A 68 2.07 24.84 7.09
C VAL A 68 0.99 25.48 7.96
N LEU A 69 -0.26 25.07 7.75
CA LEU A 69 -1.38 25.48 8.59
C LEU A 69 -2.09 24.24 9.11
N THR A 70 -2.22 24.11 10.42
CA THR A 70 -3.24 23.22 10.98
C THR A 70 -4.43 24.07 11.38
N HIS A 71 -5.62 23.71 10.93
CA HIS A 71 -6.85 24.34 11.35
C HIS A 71 -7.61 23.39 12.29
N PRO A 72 -8.08 23.82 13.47
CA PRO A 72 -8.79 22.93 14.39
C PRO A 72 -10.11 22.38 13.84
N GLY A 73 -10.74 23.08 12.88
CA GLY A 73 -11.94 22.63 12.19
C GLY A 73 -13.24 22.66 13.00
N ASP A 74 -14.33 22.26 12.34
CA ASP A 74 -15.62 21.95 12.96
C ASP A 74 -16.09 20.57 12.46
N PRO A 75 -16.22 19.55 13.33
CA PRO A 75 -16.64 18.21 12.93
C PRO A 75 -18.08 18.16 12.36
N GLY A 76 -18.85 19.24 12.47
CA GLY A 76 -20.16 19.39 11.84
C GLY A 76 -20.16 20.04 10.45
N ASP A 77 -19.03 20.58 9.99
CA ASP A 77 -18.92 21.21 8.67
C ASP A 77 -18.51 20.18 7.61
N THR A 78 -19.47 19.74 6.81
CA THR A 78 -19.25 18.78 5.72
C THR A 78 -18.96 19.47 4.39
N ASN A 79 -18.61 20.76 4.40
CA ASN A 79 -18.26 21.48 3.20
C ASN A 79 -16.79 21.21 2.82
N ASP A 80 -16.58 20.56 1.68
CA ASP A 80 -15.23 20.26 1.18
C ASP A 80 -14.40 21.54 0.90
N GLN A 81 -15.05 22.72 0.78
CA GLN A 81 -14.39 24.04 0.67
C GLN A 81 -14.09 24.69 2.03
N ALA A 82 -14.51 24.11 3.16
CA ALA A 82 -14.32 24.69 4.48
C ALA A 82 -12.84 24.98 4.76
N LEU A 83 -11.95 24.04 4.40
CA LEU A 83 -10.51 24.24 4.55
C LEU A 83 -9.95 25.32 3.61
N ASN A 84 -10.42 25.39 2.35
CA ASN A 84 -10.02 26.47 1.42
C ASN A 84 -10.36 27.85 2.00
N ASP A 85 -11.57 28.00 2.53
CA ASP A 85 -12.05 29.25 3.11
C ASP A 85 -11.34 29.57 4.42
N ALA A 86 -11.04 28.58 5.25
CA ALA A 86 -10.29 28.73 6.50
C ALA A 86 -8.85 29.21 6.24
N VAL A 87 -8.16 28.59 5.28
CA VAL A 87 -6.79 28.98 4.90
C VAL A 87 -6.78 30.41 4.35
N LEU A 88 -7.77 30.77 3.51
CA LEU A 88 -7.90 32.14 3.00
C LEU A 88 -8.24 33.15 4.10
N ALA A 89 -9.09 32.79 5.05
CA ALA A 89 -9.42 33.64 6.19
C ALA A 89 -8.20 33.88 7.08
N HIS A 90 -7.45 32.82 7.40
CA HIS A 90 -6.20 32.90 8.15
C HIS A 90 -5.17 33.79 7.46
N ALA A 91 -5.00 33.63 6.15
CA ALA A 91 -4.13 34.49 5.35
C ALA A 91 -4.54 35.97 5.41
N ARG A 92 -5.84 36.27 5.39
CA ARG A 92 -6.31 37.67 5.50
C ARG A 92 -6.12 38.28 6.89
N GLU A 93 -6.24 37.48 7.94
CA GLU A 93 -6.21 37.95 9.32
C GLU A 93 -4.78 38.00 9.89
N SER A 94 -4.04 36.91 9.72
CA SER A 94 -2.79 36.65 10.44
C SER A 94 -1.57 36.64 9.53
N ARG A 95 -1.75 36.29 8.24
CA ARG A 95 -0.66 36.10 7.27
C ARG A 95 -0.89 36.85 5.95
N PRO A 96 -1.09 38.18 5.97
CA PRO A 96 -1.35 38.94 4.73
C PRO A 96 -0.21 38.81 3.71
N GLU A 97 1.00 38.45 4.15
CA GLU A 97 2.14 38.13 3.29
C GLU A 97 1.95 36.86 2.43
N TRP A 98 0.97 35.99 2.73
CA TRP A 98 0.64 34.82 1.91
C TRP A 98 -0.20 35.16 0.67
N LEU A 99 -0.67 36.39 0.56
CA LEU A 99 -1.51 36.86 -0.53
C LEU A 99 -0.71 37.72 -1.52
N SER A 100 -1.14 37.71 -2.78
CA SER A 100 -0.65 38.66 -3.79
C SER A 100 -0.89 40.12 -3.36
N GLU A 101 -0.18 41.09 -3.96
CA GLU A 101 -0.35 42.51 -3.62
C GLU A 101 -1.79 43.02 -3.80
N ASP A 102 -2.55 42.44 -4.73
CA ASP A 102 -3.97 42.75 -4.96
C ASP A 102 -4.94 41.87 -4.14
N GLY A 103 -4.41 40.90 -3.38
CA GLY A 103 -5.15 39.98 -2.53
C GLY A 103 -6.09 39.04 -3.30
N GLN A 104 -5.88 38.86 -4.60
CA GLN A 104 -6.73 38.05 -5.47
C GLN A 104 -6.20 36.62 -5.65
N THR A 105 -4.92 36.36 -5.39
CA THR A 105 -4.28 35.03 -5.48
C THR A 105 -3.30 34.82 -4.32
N TRP A 106 -2.75 33.60 -4.22
CA TRP A 106 -1.65 33.33 -3.29
C TRP A 106 -0.38 34.04 -3.78
N ALA A 107 0.48 34.44 -2.85
CA ALA A 107 1.74 35.11 -3.16
C ALA A 107 2.63 34.22 -4.05
N ASP A 108 3.32 34.85 -5.01
CA ASP A 108 4.29 34.15 -5.86
C ASP A 108 5.36 33.46 -5.00
N GLY A 109 5.73 32.25 -5.38
CA GLY A 109 6.69 31.41 -4.69
C GLY A 109 6.18 30.71 -3.44
N LEU A 110 4.88 30.83 -3.11
CA LEU A 110 4.29 30.18 -1.95
C LEU A 110 3.80 28.76 -2.25
N TYR A 111 4.02 27.86 -1.32
CA TYR A 111 3.38 26.55 -1.25
C TYR A 111 2.86 26.31 0.16
N ILE A 112 1.55 26.08 0.28
CA ILE A 112 0.87 25.85 1.56
C ILE A 112 0.40 24.40 1.63
N VAL A 113 0.74 23.71 2.72
CA VAL A 113 0.11 22.44 3.13
C VAL A 113 -0.79 22.73 4.33
N ALA A 114 -2.06 22.39 4.21
CA ALA A 114 -3.04 22.60 5.27
C ALA A 114 -3.69 21.29 5.69
N VAL A 115 -3.95 21.13 6.98
CA VAL A 115 -4.69 19.99 7.52
C VAL A 115 -5.71 20.44 8.56
N ASP A 116 -6.90 19.87 8.47
CA ASP A 116 -7.96 19.97 9.46
C ASP A 116 -8.17 18.60 10.11
N PRO A 117 -7.65 18.38 11.34
CA PRO A 117 -7.76 17.10 12.02
C PRO A 117 -9.20 16.71 12.37
N GLU A 118 -10.07 17.65 12.75
CA GLU A 118 -11.44 17.38 13.18
C GLU A 118 -12.40 17.27 12.01
N GLY A 119 -12.29 18.18 11.03
CA GLY A 119 -13.03 18.14 9.76
C GLY A 119 -12.52 17.06 8.80
N ARG A 120 -11.37 16.46 9.08
CA ARG A 120 -10.68 15.43 8.28
C ARG A 120 -10.42 15.87 6.84
N LEU A 121 -9.93 17.09 6.68
CA LEU A 121 -9.61 17.70 5.39
C LEU A 121 -8.10 17.92 5.25
N VAL A 122 -7.56 17.65 4.07
CA VAL A 122 -6.21 18.06 3.66
C VAL A 122 -6.31 19.02 2.49
N GLY A 123 -5.48 20.05 2.48
CA GLY A 123 -5.43 21.05 1.41
C GLY A 123 -4.00 21.36 0.97
N THR A 124 -3.85 21.66 -0.32
CA THR A 124 -2.59 22.12 -0.90
C THR A 124 -2.85 23.36 -1.76
N TYR A 125 -2.10 24.44 -1.50
CA TYR A 125 -2.29 25.74 -2.16
C TYR A 125 -0.98 26.31 -2.67
N PHE A 126 -1.03 27.05 -3.77
CA PHE A 126 0.16 27.44 -4.52
C PHE A 126 0.03 28.89 -5.00
N GLY A 127 1.14 29.63 -4.92
CA GLY A 127 1.34 30.81 -5.77
C GLY A 127 1.17 30.45 -7.24
N ASP A 128 0.71 31.39 -8.05
CA ASP A 128 0.38 31.11 -9.46
C ASP A 128 1.59 30.59 -10.25
N ASP A 129 2.81 31.03 -9.89
CA ASP A 129 4.07 30.55 -10.46
C ASP A 129 4.50 29.16 -9.98
N ARG A 130 3.86 28.61 -8.94
CA ARG A 130 4.11 27.26 -8.38
C ARG A 130 2.97 26.28 -8.56
N ALA A 131 1.87 26.74 -9.13
CA ALA A 131 0.67 25.96 -9.30
C ALA A 131 0.95 24.68 -10.13
N VAL A 132 0.59 23.54 -9.55
CA VAL A 132 0.59 22.24 -10.24
C VAL A 132 -0.84 21.90 -10.70
N GLY A 133 -0.95 21.03 -11.72
CA GLY A 133 -2.26 20.61 -12.24
C GLY A 133 -3.09 19.83 -11.20
N GLU A 134 -4.41 19.78 -11.39
CA GLU A 134 -5.34 19.16 -10.42
C GLU A 134 -4.97 17.71 -10.07
N ASP A 135 -4.55 16.89 -11.05
CA ASP A 135 -4.08 15.52 -10.81
C ASP A 135 -2.88 15.47 -9.85
N ALA A 136 -1.94 16.41 -10.00
CA ALA A 136 -0.76 16.51 -9.14
C ALA A 136 -1.12 17.00 -7.74
N GLN A 137 -2.10 17.90 -7.60
CA GLN A 137 -2.62 18.30 -6.29
C GLN A 137 -3.28 17.12 -5.57
N ALA A 138 -4.09 16.34 -6.30
CA ALA A 138 -4.73 15.14 -5.78
C ALA A 138 -3.70 14.09 -5.34
N ASP A 139 -2.65 13.85 -6.14
CA ASP A 139 -1.56 12.92 -5.79
C ASP A 139 -0.84 13.35 -4.49
N ILE A 140 -0.53 14.65 -4.35
CA ILE A 140 0.11 15.18 -3.14
C ILE A 140 -0.79 14.95 -1.94
N GLN A 141 -2.07 15.30 -2.04
CA GLN A 141 -3.04 15.10 -0.97
C GLN A 141 -3.20 13.62 -0.62
N GLU A 142 -3.35 12.75 -1.62
CA GLU A 142 -3.55 11.31 -1.43
C GLU A 142 -2.39 10.66 -0.68
N ALA A 143 -1.14 11.05 -0.97
CA ALA A 143 0.03 10.54 -0.29
C ALA A 143 0.03 10.79 1.23
N THR A 144 -0.64 11.87 1.68
CA THR A 144 -0.71 12.23 3.11
C THR A 144 -1.82 11.50 3.87
N LYS A 145 -2.84 10.99 3.18
CA LYS A 145 -4.10 10.57 3.81
C LYS A 145 -3.93 9.40 4.76
N ASP A 146 -3.07 8.45 4.44
CA ASP A 146 -2.85 7.28 5.30
C ASP A 146 -2.18 7.65 6.64
N ASP A 147 -1.32 8.67 6.64
CA ASP A 147 -0.74 9.21 7.87
C ASP A 147 -1.79 9.96 8.69
N PHE A 148 -2.57 10.83 8.05
CA PHE A 148 -3.64 11.57 8.71
C PHE A 148 -4.75 10.67 9.27
N ARG A 149 -5.17 9.63 8.52
CA ARG A 149 -6.11 8.60 9.01
C ARG A 149 -5.60 7.88 10.25
N ALA A 150 -4.30 7.67 10.33
CA ALA A 150 -3.65 7.03 11.48
C ALA A 150 -3.30 8.01 12.62
N GLY A 151 -3.67 9.28 12.51
CA GLY A 151 -3.38 10.32 13.50
C GLY A 151 -1.90 10.75 13.54
N ARG A 152 -1.13 10.46 12.49
CA ARG A 152 0.27 10.86 12.32
C ARG A 152 0.35 12.21 11.60
N TRP A 153 -0.05 13.28 12.30
CA TRP A 153 -0.22 14.61 11.72
C TRP A 153 1.09 15.23 11.22
N THR A 154 2.15 15.16 12.03
CA THR A 154 3.47 15.67 11.62
C THR A 154 4.00 14.93 10.40
N GLU A 155 3.91 13.60 10.38
CA GLU A 155 4.38 12.79 9.26
C GLU A 155 3.60 13.07 7.98
N GLY A 156 2.27 13.17 8.05
CA GLY A 156 1.45 13.47 6.88
C GLY A 156 1.74 14.86 6.30
N VAL A 157 1.98 15.86 7.15
CA VAL A 157 2.41 17.20 6.69
C VAL A 157 3.76 17.12 5.98
N ILE A 158 4.73 16.44 6.57
CA ILE A 158 6.06 16.27 5.97
C ILE A 158 5.96 15.58 4.60
N VAL A 159 5.18 14.50 4.49
CA VAL A 159 4.92 13.80 3.22
C VAL A 159 4.30 14.73 2.19
N GLY A 160 3.34 15.56 2.59
CA GLY A 160 2.72 16.55 1.71
C GLY A 160 3.76 17.52 1.15
N ILE A 161 4.61 18.07 2.01
CA ILE A 161 5.67 19.01 1.62
C ILE A 161 6.66 18.34 0.64
N GLU A 162 7.07 17.10 0.94
CA GLU A 162 7.98 16.31 0.09
C GLU A 162 7.40 16.09 -1.31
N GLU A 163 6.16 15.59 -1.41
CA GLU A 163 5.50 15.32 -2.68
C GLU A 163 5.25 16.59 -3.50
N GLY A 164 4.98 17.72 -2.83
CA GLY A 164 4.88 19.04 -3.45
C GLY A 164 6.21 19.52 -4.01
N ALA A 165 7.30 19.39 -3.25
CA ALA A 165 8.65 19.78 -3.69
C ALA A 165 9.11 19.03 -4.95
N GLU A 166 8.67 17.78 -5.13
CA GLU A 166 8.98 16.98 -6.31
C GLU A 166 8.26 17.44 -7.59
N ARG A 167 7.11 18.12 -7.46
CA ARG A 167 6.19 18.44 -8.57
C ARG A 167 6.18 19.92 -8.95
N ILE A 168 6.35 20.82 -8.00
CA ILE A 168 6.38 22.26 -8.23
C ILE A 168 7.53 22.60 -9.19
N ASP A 169 7.21 23.27 -10.31
CA ASP A 169 8.14 23.69 -11.37
C ASP A 169 9.00 22.58 -12.01
N ALA A 170 8.53 21.33 -11.97
CA ALA A 170 9.19 20.24 -12.67
C ALA A 170 9.18 20.45 -14.22
N PRO A 171 10.31 20.29 -14.94
CA PRO A 171 10.37 20.56 -16.38
C PRO A 171 9.37 19.75 -17.22
N LEU A 172 8.71 20.40 -18.19
CA LEU A 172 7.66 19.90 -19.11
C LEU A 172 7.95 18.56 -19.83
N ALA A 173 9.18 18.05 -19.81
CA ALA A 173 9.50 16.69 -20.24
C ALA A 173 8.86 15.59 -19.36
N ARG A 174 8.23 15.96 -18.24
CA ARG A 174 7.55 15.07 -17.30
C ARG A 174 6.02 15.20 -17.25
N ASN A 175 5.41 16.12 -18.01
CA ASN A 175 3.95 16.33 -18.02
C ASN A 175 3.31 15.71 -19.27
N GLY A 176 2.23 14.94 -19.06
CA GLY A 176 1.67 13.90 -19.95
C GLY A 176 1.16 14.27 -21.35
N ALA A 177 1.53 15.41 -21.95
CA ALA A 177 1.05 15.82 -23.27
C ALA A 177 2.05 15.58 -24.43
N GLY A 178 3.31 15.23 -24.14
CA GLY A 178 4.35 14.99 -25.16
C GLY A 178 4.48 13.54 -25.67
N LEU A 179 3.66 12.62 -25.17
CA LEU A 179 3.82 11.16 -25.33
C LEU A 179 3.24 10.57 -26.64
N ALA A 180 2.80 11.40 -27.57
CA ALA A 180 2.11 10.92 -28.77
C ALA A 180 3.02 10.53 -29.95
N LEU A 181 4.35 10.76 -29.93
CA LEU A 181 5.16 10.61 -31.15
C LEU A 181 6.49 9.85 -31.04
N GLY A 182 6.72 9.00 -30.02
CA GLY A 182 8.03 8.31 -29.96
C GLY A 182 8.17 7.12 -29.02
N ILE A 183 7.11 6.37 -28.71
CA ILE A 183 7.19 5.18 -27.84
C ILE A 183 7.69 3.98 -28.66
N ALA A 184 8.99 3.95 -28.95
CA ALA A 184 9.70 2.73 -29.35
C ALA A 184 11.20 2.90 -29.06
N GLY A 185 11.59 2.60 -27.83
CA GLY A 185 12.97 2.27 -27.48
C GLY A 185 13.83 3.43 -27.00
N SER A 186 13.82 3.69 -25.68
CA SER A 186 14.97 4.08 -24.83
C SER A 186 14.49 4.63 -23.48
N ALA A 187 13.89 3.76 -22.65
CA ALA A 187 13.58 4.04 -21.26
C ALA A 187 14.77 3.60 -20.38
N GLY A 188 15.80 4.43 -20.32
CA GLY A 188 16.95 4.16 -19.46
C GLY A 188 17.85 5.38 -19.35
N ILE A 189 18.10 5.78 -18.10
CA ILE A 189 19.11 6.76 -17.68
C ILE A 189 18.58 8.19 -17.91
N LEU A 190 18.04 8.91 -16.91
CA LEU A 190 18.85 9.71 -15.97
C LEU A 190 18.01 10.30 -14.78
N ALA A 191 17.02 9.61 -14.20
CA ALA A 191 16.29 10.13 -13.03
C ALA A 191 17.07 10.02 -11.70
N ALA A 192 18.21 10.68 -11.57
CA ALA A 192 19.05 10.70 -10.37
C ALA A 192 19.53 12.13 -10.09
N GLY A 193 19.06 12.76 -9.02
CA GLY A 193 19.54 14.08 -8.61
C GLY A 193 19.02 14.60 -7.28
N GLY A 194 17.72 14.80 -7.10
CA GLY A 194 17.20 15.65 -5.99
C GLY A 194 16.03 15.10 -5.18
N THR A 195 15.77 13.79 -5.25
CA THR A 195 14.65 13.09 -4.56
C THR A 195 15.14 12.34 -3.31
N TRP A 196 16.31 12.71 -2.77
CA TRP A 196 17.19 11.73 -2.10
C TRP A 196 17.15 11.70 -0.57
N LEU A 197 16.56 12.68 0.12
CA LEU A 197 16.64 12.78 1.58
C LEU A 197 15.33 12.39 2.32
N GLY A 198 14.18 12.99 2.04
CA GLY A 198 12.92 12.75 2.78
C GLY A 198 12.30 11.35 2.57
N VAL A 199 11.92 11.04 1.34
CA VAL A 199 11.58 9.68 0.90
C VAL A 199 12.71 8.69 1.18
N GLY A 200 13.95 9.18 1.28
CA GLY A 200 15.08 8.37 1.65
C GLY A 200 15.15 7.94 3.11
N LEU A 201 14.59 8.72 4.04
CA LEU A 201 14.53 8.38 5.46
C LEU A 201 13.38 7.41 5.78
N SER A 202 12.21 7.56 5.16
CA SER A 202 11.10 6.59 5.25
C SER A 202 11.43 5.28 4.52
N ARG A 203 12.01 5.35 3.30
CA ARG A 203 12.53 4.17 2.60
C ARG A 203 13.74 3.58 3.30
N SER A 204 14.62 4.38 3.92
CA SER A 204 15.76 3.84 4.64
C SER A 204 15.34 3.14 5.92
N SER A 205 14.38 3.67 6.66
CA SER A 205 13.86 3.01 7.86
C SER A 205 13.08 1.75 7.52
N SER A 206 12.27 1.78 6.46
CA SER A 206 11.59 0.59 5.92
C SER A 206 12.60 -0.46 5.42
N SER A 207 13.60 -0.08 4.63
CA SER A 207 14.70 -0.95 4.21
C SER A 207 15.48 -1.55 5.38
N ARG A 208 15.76 -0.78 6.44
CA ARG A 208 16.37 -1.30 7.67
C ARG A 208 15.48 -2.36 8.31
N ARG A 209 14.19 -2.08 8.47
CA ARG A 209 13.21 -3.04 9.03
C ARG A 209 13.09 -4.30 8.18
N LEU A 210 13.00 -4.18 6.85
CA LEU A 210 12.96 -5.30 5.90
C LEU A 210 14.21 -6.17 6.06
N LYS A 211 15.39 -5.55 6.12
CA LYS A 211 16.65 -6.28 6.31
C LYS A 211 16.73 -6.94 7.68
N GLU A 212 16.42 -6.21 8.76
CA GLU A 212 16.46 -6.73 10.14
C GLU A 212 15.47 -7.90 10.31
N ASP A 213 14.29 -7.82 9.71
CA ASP A 213 13.30 -8.89 9.68
C ASP A 213 13.81 -10.11 8.92
N ALA A 214 14.34 -9.90 7.72
CA ALA A 214 14.90 -10.95 6.88
C ALA A 214 16.13 -11.62 7.53
N ASP A 215 17.03 -10.85 8.16
CA ASP A 215 18.20 -11.38 8.86
C ASP A 215 17.82 -12.23 10.07
N ARG A 216 16.78 -11.83 10.81
CA ARG A 216 16.23 -12.63 11.91
C ARG A 216 15.66 -13.95 11.40
N ARG A 217 14.79 -13.89 10.39
CA ARG A 217 14.18 -15.07 9.78
C ARG A 217 15.20 -16.00 9.13
N LEU A 218 16.25 -15.46 8.51
CA LEU A 218 17.36 -16.28 8.01
C LEU A 218 18.08 -17.01 9.16
N ALA A 219 18.26 -16.37 10.31
CA ALA A 219 18.84 -17.02 11.48
C ALA A 219 17.94 -18.17 11.97
N ASP A 220 16.63 -17.92 12.04
CA ASP A 220 15.62 -18.92 12.43
C ASP A 220 15.62 -20.10 11.44
N VAL A 221 15.54 -19.85 10.12
CA VAL A 221 15.63 -20.87 9.05
C VAL A 221 16.91 -21.70 9.17
N ARG A 222 18.05 -21.08 9.51
CA ARG A 222 19.33 -21.79 9.70
C ARG A 222 19.33 -22.68 10.94
N GLU A 223 18.74 -22.20 12.03
CA GLU A 223 18.59 -22.96 13.27
C GLU A 223 17.66 -24.17 13.06
N ASP A 224 16.55 -23.96 12.36
CA ASP A 224 15.49 -24.94 12.21
C ASP A 224 15.68 -25.89 11.03
N ALA A 225 16.57 -25.60 10.07
CA ALA A 225 16.77 -26.43 8.86
C ALA A 225 16.94 -27.93 9.17
N ALA A 226 17.72 -28.28 10.21
CA ALA A 226 17.92 -29.66 10.60
C ALA A 226 16.67 -30.29 11.25
N ALA A 227 15.85 -29.50 11.95
CA ALA A 227 14.56 -29.92 12.47
C ALA A 227 13.56 -30.12 11.31
N THR A 228 13.46 -29.17 10.39
CA THR A 228 12.62 -29.23 9.18
C THR A 228 12.90 -30.48 8.36
N GLU A 229 14.18 -30.82 8.14
CA GLU A 229 14.57 -32.08 7.48
C GLU A 229 14.08 -33.33 8.22
N ARG A 230 14.11 -33.32 9.57
CA ARG A 230 13.61 -34.44 10.37
C ARG A 230 12.09 -34.53 10.31
N HIS A 231 11.37 -33.40 10.31
CA HIS A 231 9.92 -33.37 10.13
C HIS A 231 9.54 -33.91 8.76
N ALA A 232 10.16 -33.42 7.68
CA ALA A 232 9.92 -33.89 6.32
C ALA A 232 10.06 -35.42 6.19
N LYS A 233 11.12 -36.02 6.76
CA LYS A 233 11.35 -37.49 6.73
C LYS A 233 10.27 -38.31 7.46
N ARG A 234 9.45 -37.69 8.29
CA ARG A 234 8.37 -38.35 9.03
C ARG A 234 7.00 -38.12 8.41
N ILE A 235 6.87 -37.26 7.41
CA ILE A 235 5.59 -37.03 6.72
C ILE A 235 5.21 -38.33 5.97
N PRO A 236 4.01 -38.89 6.21
CA PRO A 236 3.54 -40.07 5.47
C PRO A 236 3.35 -39.74 3.98
N GLU A 237 4.06 -40.45 3.10
CA GLU A 237 3.98 -40.24 1.63
C GLU A 237 2.62 -40.66 1.04
N GLU A 238 1.90 -41.54 1.73
CA GLU A 238 0.56 -41.98 1.37
C GLU A 238 -0.55 -40.99 1.73
N SER A 239 -0.26 -39.99 2.57
CA SER A 239 -1.22 -38.92 2.91
C SER A 239 -1.42 -38.00 1.71
N ARG A 240 -2.68 -37.61 1.46
CA ARG A 240 -3.05 -36.69 0.38
C ARG A 240 -2.34 -35.35 0.50
N TYR A 241 -2.32 -34.79 1.72
CA TYR A 241 -1.68 -33.52 1.99
C TYR A 241 -0.17 -33.68 2.20
N GLY A 242 0.25 -34.75 2.88
CA GLY A 242 1.66 -35.05 3.12
C GLY A 242 2.47 -35.19 1.83
N PHE A 243 1.93 -35.88 0.83
CA PHE A 243 2.54 -36.02 -0.49
C PHE A 243 2.78 -34.66 -1.16
N GLU A 244 1.80 -33.75 -1.14
CA GLU A 244 1.94 -32.43 -1.77
C GLU A 244 2.90 -31.52 -1.02
N VAL A 245 2.90 -31.55 0.32
CA VAL A 245 3.86 -30.78 1.14
C VAL A 245 5.29 -31.27 0.89
N LEU A 246 5.52 -32.58 0.77
CA LEU A 246 6.84 -33.14 0.44
C LEU A 246 7.36 -32.67 -0.92
N ARG A 247 6.48 -32.45 -1.90
CA ARG A 247 6.90 -31.87 -3.19
C ARG A 247 7.42 -30.45 -3.03
N ARG A 248 6.92 -29.69 -2.04
CA ARG A 248 7.39 -28.33 -1.74
C ARG A 248 8.62 -28.29 -0.86
N PHE A 249 8.90 -29.36 -0.14
CA PHE A 249 10.17 -29.47 0.56
C PHE A 249 11.39 -29.43 -0.40
N ASP A 250 11.24 -29.89 -1.64
CA ASP A 250 12.29 -29.71 -2.66
C ASP A 250 12.49 -28.24 -3.05
N ASP A 251 11.40 -27.47 -3.10
CA ASP A 251 11.42 -26.03 -3.32
C ASP A 251 11.98 -25.29 -2.11
N TYR A 252 11.66 -25.71 -0.88
CA TYR A 252 12.29 -25.22 0.36
C TYR A 252 13.81 -25.33 0.28
N ARG A 253 14.34 -26.52 -0.02
CA ARG A 253 15.79 -26.74 -0.13
C ARG A 253 16.44 -25.87 -1.20
N ARG A 254 15.73 -25.55 -2.28
CA ARG A 254 16.21 -24.61 -3.32
C ARG A 254 16.15 -23.18 -2.82
N GLY A 255 15.05 -22.80 -2.18
CA GLY A 255 14.80 -21.49 -1.63
C GLY A 255 15.80 -21.13 -0.54
N VAL A 256 16.25 -22.06 0.31
CA VAL A 256 17.30 -21.78 1.31
C VAL A 256 18.58 -21.28 0.64
N ARG A 257 19.00 -21.89 -0.48
CA ARG A 257 20.18 -21.41 -1.24
C ARG A 257 19.94 -20.04 -1.86
N GLU A 258 18.73 -19.79 -2.35
CA GLU A 258 18.33 -18.49 -2.90
C GLU A 258 18.30 -17.41 -1.81
N LEU A 259 17.79 -17.73 -0.62
CA LEU A 259 17.79 -16.85 0.54
C LEU A 259 19.21 -16.50 0.97
N GLU A 260 20.13 -17.46 0.97
CA GLU A 260 21.54 -17.19 1.26
C GLU A 260 22.18 -16.26 0.23
N LEU A 261 21.88 -16.43 -1.07
CA LEU A 261 22.35 -15.51 -2.11
C LEU A 261 21.77 -14.11 -1.92
N LEU A 262 20.47 -13.99 -1.63
CA LEU A 262 19.82 -12.72 -1.33
C LEU A 262 20.41 -12.06 -0.08
N ALA A 263 20.78 -12.84 0.94
CA ALA A 263 21.44 -12.35 2.14
C ALA A 263 22.85 -11.84 1.84
N GLU A 264 23.62 -12.53 1.01
CA GLU A 264 24.94 -12.08 0.54
C GLU A 264 24.84 -10.77 -0.26
N GLU A 265 23.84 -10.66 -1.15
CA GLU A 265 23.56 -9.43 -1.88
C GLU A 265 23.14 -8.29 -0.95
N ALA A 266 22.25 -8.57 0.02
CA ALA A 266 21.78 -7.59 1.00
C ALA A 266 22.91 -7.11 1.92
N ALA A 267 23.86 -7.99 2.28
CA ALA A 267 25.02 -7.64 3.09
C ALA A 267 25.99 -6.68 2.38
N GLN A 268 26.00 -6.67 1.04
CA GLN A 268 26.81 -5.76 0.24
C GLN A 268 26.18 -4.37 0.06
N VAL A 269 24.91 -4.19 0.45
CA VAL A 269 24.22 -2.91 0.32
C VAL A 269 24.68 -1.97 1.45
N PRO A 270 25.34 -0.83 1.13
CA PRO A 270 25.70 0.14 2.15
C PRO A 270 24.45 0.82 2.70
N ALA A 271 24.41 1.11 4.01
CA ALA A 271 23.27 1.79 4.65
C ALA A 271 22.88 3.11 3.98
N ALA A 272 23.85 3.82 3.41
CA ALA A 272 23.61 5.05 2.64
C ALA A 272 22.73 4.83 1.40
N ALA A 273 22.63 3.61 0.86
CA ALA A 273 21.84 3.29 -0.33
C ALA A 273 20.41 2.78 -0.03
N TYR A 274 19.97 2.78 1.24
CA TYR A 274 18.69 2.20 1.66
C TYR A 274 17.46 3.01 1.22
N ASN A 275 17.68 4.24 0.78
CA ASN A 275 16.70 5.10 0.14
C ASN A 275 16.45 4.78 -1.34
N GLN A 276 17.34 4.01 -1.98
CA GLN A 276 17.24 3.72 -3.41
C GLN A 276 16.15 2.68 -3.67
N LYS A 277 15.30 2.92 -4.68
CA LYS A 277 14.23 1.99 -5.08
C LYS A 277 14.75 0.57 -5.38
N SER A 278 15.91 0.46 -6.03
CA SER A 278 16.57 -0.82 -6.30
C SER A 278 16.96 -1.56 -5.02
N THR A 279 17.41 -0.85 -3.99
CA THR A 279 17.70 -1.41 -2.67
C THR A 279 16.43 -1.88 -1.98
N VAL A 280 15.38 -1.05 -1.98
CA VAL A 280 14.07 -1.43 -1.41
C VAL A 280 13.59 -2.72 -2.06
N SER A 281 13.53 -2.80 -3.39
CA SER A 281 13.10 -4.02 -4.08
C SER A 281 13.97 -5.23 -3.76
N ARG A 282 15.30 -5.06 -3.63
CA ARG A 282 16.20 -6.16 -3.24
C ARG A 282 15.94 -6.62 -1.80
N LEU A 283 15.77 -5.70 -0.86
CA LEU A 283 15.51 -6.03 0.55
C LEU A 283 14.10 -6.58 0.76
N THR A 284 13.12 -6.12 -0.02
CA THR A 284 11.79 -6.73 -0.11
C THR A 284 11.88 -8.15 -0.62
N ALA A 285 12.57 -8.41 -1.74
CA ALA A 285 12.74 -9.78 -2.25
C ALA A 285 13.45 -10.70 -1.24
N TYR A 286 14.46 -10.17 -0.53
CA TYR A 286 15.12 -10.90 0.56
C TYR A 286 14.15 -11.23 1.71
N GLN A 287 13.36 -10.26 2.15
CA GLN A 287 12.38 -10.42 3.22
C GLN A 287 11.24 -11.36 2.82
N GLU A 288 10.66 -11.18 1.63
CA GLU A 288 9.60 -12.05 1.10
C GLU A 288 10.08 -13.48 0.99
N LYS A 289 11.33 -13.69 0.56
CA LYS A 289 11.92 -15.04 0.50
C LYS A 289 12.15 -15.64 1.89
N ALA A 290 12.54 -14.82 2.87
CA ALA A 290 12.71 -15.27 4.25
C ALA A 290 11.37 -15.68 4.87
N VAL A 291 10.32 -14.88 4.63
CA VAL A 291 8.93 -15.18 5.05
C VAL A 291 8.39 -16.43 4.35
N GLU A 292 8.63 -16.59 3.05
CA GLU A 292 8.24 -17.79 2.30
C GLU A 292 8.81 -19.07 2.91
N LEU A 293 10.09 -19.06 3.29
CA LEU A 293 10.76 -20.23 3.85
C LEU A 293 10.34 -20.55 5.28
N ASP A 294 10.17 -19.52 6.11
CA ASP A 294 9.61 -19.63 7.47
C ASP A 294 8.21 -20.26 7.43
N HIS A 295 7.33 -19.77 6.56
CA HIS A 295 6.01 -20.37 6.40
C HIS A 295 6.05 -21.82 5.90
N LEU A 296 7.02 -22.14 5.04
CA LEU A 296 7.18 -23.48 4.51
C LEU A 296 7.75 -24.45 5.55
N ASP A 297 8.69 -24.03 6.40
CA ASP A 297 9.20 -24.88 7.48
C ASP A 297 8.15 -25.15 8.56
N ASP A 298 7.38 -24.14 8.96
CA ASP A 298 6.24 -24.27 9.87
C ASP A 298 5.20 -25.25 9.31
N ALA A 299 4.85 -25.11 8.02
CA ALA A 299 3.90 -26.00 7.38
C ALA A 299 4.42 -27.45 7.30
N ILE A 300 5.73 -27.66 7.05
CA ILE A 300 6.35 -28.99 7.07
C ILE A 300 6.30 -29.58 8.49
N ALA A 301 6.62 -28.79 9.51
CA ALA A 301 6.57 -29.22 10.90
C ALA A 301 5.14 -29.60 11.31
N ASP A 302 4.16 -28.74 11.03
CA ASP A 302 2.75 -28.97 11.28
C ASP A 302 2.21 -30.19 10.56
N THR A 303 2.59 -30.38 9.29
CA THR A 303 2.20 -31.55 8.52
C THR A 303 2.70 -32.83 9.19
N ALA A 304 3.98 -32.88 9.56
CA ALA A 304 4.55 -34.04 10.23
C ALA A 304 3.88 -34.31 11.59
N ILE A 305 3.68 -33.27 12.40
CA ILE A 305 3.08 -33.36 13.74
C ILE A 305 1.61 -33.81 13.65
N PHE A 306 0.83 -33.20 12.76
CA PHE A 306 -0.60 -33.43 12.65
C PHE A 306 -0.94 -34.78 12.02
N LEU A 307 -0.28 -35.14 10.91
CA LEU A 307 -0.55 -36.39 10.20
C LEU A 307 -0.12 -37.62 11.02
N ASN A 308 0.96 -37.53 11.80
CA ASN A 308 1.40 -38.60 12.69
C ASN A 308 0.66 -38.60 14.04
N GLN A 309 -0.19 -37.60 14.30
CA GLN A 309 -0.85 -37.42 15.60
C GLN A 309 0.15 -37.38 16.77
N ASP A 310 1.28 -36.71 16.57
CA ASP A 310 2.32 -36.48 17.58
C ASP A 310 1.74 -35.71 18.79
N PRO A 311 2.39 -35.69 19.98
CA PRO A 311 1.84 -35.05 21.18
C PRO A 311 1.28 -33.62 20.99
N ASP A 312 1.87 -32.83 20.09
CA ASP A 312 1.49 -31.45 19.79
C ASP A 312 0.48 -31.30 18.62
N TRP A 313 -0.12 -32.40 18.15
CA TRP A 313 -1.06 -32.40 17.02
C TRP A 313 -2.24 -31.43 17.19
N ARG A 314 -2.68 -31.19 18.44
CA ARG A 314 -3.77 -30.24 18.72
C ARG A 314 -3.39 -28.81 18.41
N GLN A 315 -2.12 -28.45 18.61
CA GLN A 315 -1.61 -27.12 18.30
C GLN A 315 -1.50 -26.94 16.78
N ALA A 316 -0.96 -27.95 16.08
CA ALA A 316 -0.90 -27.98 14.62
C ALA A 316 -2.31 -27.88 14.01
N TRP A 317 -3.28 -28.65 14.53
CA TRP A 317 -4.69 -28.54 14.13
C TRP A 317 -5.27 -27.14 14.39
N GLY A 318 -5.00 -26.57 15.57
CA GLY A 318 -5.40 -25.21 15.92
C GLY A 318 -4.95 -24.19 14.87
N ARG A 319 -3.67 -24.25 14.43
CA ARG A 319 -3.15 -23.38 13.37
C ARG A 319 -3.91 -23.50 12.04
N GLN A 320 -4.46 -24.68 11.73
CA GLN A 320 -5.25 -24.87 10.50
C GLN A 320 -6.67 -24.28 10.62
N VAL A 321 -7.30 -24.40 11.78
CA VAL A 321 -8.74 -24.15 11.97
C VAL A 321 -9.08 -22.78 12.56
N GLU A 322 -8.19 -22.20 13.38
CA GLU A 322 -8.46 -20.94 14.08
C GLU A 322 -8.69 -19.75 13.14
N PRO A 323 -7.91 -19.54 12.06
CA PRO A 323 -8.20 -18.47 11.09
C PRO A 323 -9.61 -18.60 10.49
N LEU A 324 -10.02 -19.83 10.15
CA LEU A 324 -11.36 -20.10 9.62
C LEU A 324 -12.45 -19.85 10.66
N ARG A 325 -12.25 -20.26 11.93
CA ARG A 325 -13.18 -19.94 13.02
C ARG A 325 -13.32 -18.43 13.23
N GLY A 326 -12.22 -17.69 13.10
CA GLY A 326 -12.19 -16.24 13.13
C GLY A 326 -13.07 -15.63 12.03
N ASP A 327 -12.90 -16.09 10.78
CA ASP A 327 -13.74 -15.67 9.66
C ASP A 327 -15.22 -16.00 9.88
N LEU A 328 -15.54 -17.23 10.26
CA LEU A 328 -16.93 -17.67 10.51
C LEU A 328 -17.59 -16.87 11.64
N THR A 329 -16.85 -16.53 12.69
CA THR A 329 -17.36 -15.70 13.80
C THR A 329 -17.57 -14.25 13.38
N ARG A 330 -16.77 -13.74 12.44
CA ARG A 330 -16.90 -12.38 11.88
C ARG A 330 -18.12 -12.21 10.97
N VAL A 331 -18.75 -13.29 10.52
CA VAL A 331 -19.99 -13.20 9.71
C VAL A 331 -21.09 -12.42 10.43
N ALA A 332 -21.25 -12.60 11.75
CA ALA A 332 -22.27 -11.87 12.49
C ALA A 332 -22.05 -10.34 12.52
N PRO A 333 -20.88 -9.81 12.93
CA PRO A 333 -20.61 -8.37 12.86
C PRO A 333 -20.59 -7.84 11.42
N LEU A 334 -20.09 -8.61 10.44
CA LEU A 334 -20.17 -8.23 9.03
C LEU A 334 -21.61 -7.85 8.64
N LEU A 335 -22.55 -8.77 8.89
CA LEU A 335 -23.94 -8.63 8.44
C LEU A 335 -24.74 -7.58 9.22
N SER A 336 -24.35 -7.30 10.48
CA SER A 336 -25.12 -6.43 11.37
C SER A 336 -24.57 -5.01 11.47
N GLU A 337 -23.26 -4.84 11.33
CA GLU A 337 -22.56 -3.58 11.62
C GLU A 337 -21.79 -3.07 10.39
N GLU A 338 -21.00 -3.93 9.75
CA GLU A 338 -20.02 -3.51 8.76
C GLU A 338 -20.60 -3.31 7.35
N LEU A 339 -21.66 -4.04 6.98
CA LEU A 339 -22.35 -3.83 5.70
C LEU A 339 -23.25 -2.57 5.73
N PRO A 340 -23.43 -1.89 4.57
CA PRO A 340 -24.41 -0.83 4.40
C PRO A 340 -25.82 -1.29 4.77
N GLU A 341 -26.64 -0.39 5.31
CA GLU A 341 -27.97 -0.69 5.85
C GLU A 341 -28.86 -1.42 4.84
N GLU A 342 -28.79 -1.03 3.56
CA GLU A 342 -29.56 -1.62 2.45
C GLU A 342 -29.19 -3.08 2.16
N ALA A 343 -28.01 -3.53 2.58
CA ALA A 343 -27.51 -4.89 2.36
C ALA A 343 -27.66 -5.83 3.57
N ARG A 344 -28.02 -5.31 4.75
CA ARG A 344 -28.05 -6.10 6.00
C ARG A 344 -29.15 -7.16 6.04
N GLU A 345 -30.25 -6.92 5.33
CA GLU A 345 -31.42 -7.81 5.29
C GLU A 345 -31.45 -8.75 4.07
N LEU A 346 -30.35 -8.86 3.32
CA LEU A 346 -30.27 -9.72 2.15
C LEU A 346 -30.47 -11.21 2.51
N PRO A 347 -31.27 -11.97 1.74
CA PRO A 347 -31.41 -13.42 1.93
C PRO A 347 -30.08 -14.18 1.92
N GLU A 348 -29.13 -13.74 1.10
CA GLU A 348 -27.77 -14.27 0.99
C GLU A 348 -27.00 -14.09 2.30
N GLY A 349 -27.23 -12.98 3.00
CA GLY A 349 -26.68 -12.72 4.33
C GLY A 349 -27.25 -13.68 5.38
N ALA A 350 -28.56 -13.94 5.33
CA ALA A 350 -29.19 -14.93 6.21
C ALA A 350 -28.65 -16.35 5.96
N ALA A 351 -28.50 -16.74 4.69
CA ALA A 351 -27.93 -18.03 4.31
C ALA A 351 -26.46 -18.16 4.75
N LEU A 352 -25.66 -17.12 4.58
CA LEU A 352 -24.26 -17.07 5.04
C LEU A 352 -24.17 -17.23 6.57
N ARG A 353 -25.05 -16.57 7.33
CA ARG A 353 -25.10 -16.70 8.80
C ARG A 353 -25.46 -18.12 9.24
N ASP A 354 -26.48 -18.72 8.63
CA ASP A 354 -26.92 -20.08 8.96
C ASP A 354 -25.81 -21.09 8.63
N PHE A 355 -25.16 -20.92 7.47
CA PHE A 355 -23.97 -21.69 7.11
C PHE A 355 -22.85 -21.52 8.16
N ALA A 356 -22.53 -20.30 8.57
CA ALA A 356 -21.43 -20.05 9.51
C ALA A 356 -21.65 -20.77 10.86
N LEU A 357 -22.88 -20.76 11.38
CA LEU A 357 -23.24 -21.47 12.62
C LEU A 357 -23.10 -22.99 12.47
N LEU A 358 -23.58 -23.55 11.35
CA LEU A 358 -23.45 -24.98 11.07
C LEU A 358 -21.99 -25.39 10.86
N ALA A 359 -21.21 -24.56 10.17
CA ALA A 359 -19.79 -24.79 9.91
C ALA A 359 -18.98 -24.80 11.21
N LEU A 360 -19.23 -23.87 12.15
CA LEU A 360 -18.59 -23.88 13.47
C LEU A 360 -18.85 -25.20 14.22
N GLY A 361 -20.11 -25.66 14.22
CA GLY A 361 -20.46 -26.97 14.80
C GLY A 361 -19.76 -28.14 14.11
N ARG A 362 -19.69 -28.13 12.77
CA ARG A 362 -18.99 -29.15 11.98
C ARG A 362 -17.49 -29.21 12.32
N LEU A 363 -16.84 -28.07 12.54
CA LEU A 363 -15.43 -28.02 12.94
C LEU A 363 -15.22 -28.62 14.34
N ASP A 364 -16.15 -28.40 15.27
CA ASP A 364 -16.10 -28.99 16.62
C ASP A 364 -16.34 -30.52 16.60
N GLU A 365 -17.23 -30.98 15.72
CA GLU A 365 -17.47 -32.41 15.46
C GLU A 365 -16.21 -33.09 14.90
N VAL A 366 -15.56 -32.48 13.90
CA VAL A 366 -14.30 -32.99 13.34
C VAL A 366 -13.20 -33.03 14.40
N GLN A 367 -13.05 -31.99 15.21
CA GLN A 367 -12.07 -31.98 16.30
C GLN A 367 -12.34 -33.10 17.31
N THR A 368 -13.61 -33.35 17.64
CA THR A 368 -14.00 -34.44 18.52
C THR A 368 -13.72 -35.81 17.89
N GLY A 369 -14.00 -35.95 16.59
CA GLY A 369 -13.70 -37.15 15.80
C GLY A 369 -12.20 -37.45 15.72
N LEU A 370 -11.36 -36.43 15.55
CA LEU A 370 -9.90 -36.52 15.61
C LEU A 370 -9.45 -37.05 16.99
N VAL A 371 -9.97 -36.49 18.09
CA VAL A 371 -9.64 -36.95 19.45
C VAL A 371 -10.00 -38.42 19.67
N ARG A 372 -11.08 -38.90 19.05
CA ARG A 372 -11.54 -40.29 19.16
C ARG A 372 -10.88 -41.23 18.15
N GLY A 373 -10.13 -40.71 17.17
CA GLY A 373 -9.60 -41.47 16.05
C GLY A 373 -10.66 -41.95 15.05
N GLU A 374 -11.85 -41.32 15.08
CA GLU A 374 -12.96 -41.62 14.16
C GLU A 374 -12.80 -40.89 12.81
N VAL A 375 -12.09 -39.76 12.81
CA VAL A 375 -11.77 -38.95 11.64
C VAL A 375 -10.27 -38.97 11.44
N SER A 376 -9.81 -39.25 10.21
CA SER A 376 -8.38 -39.21 9.89
C SER A 376 -7.87 -37.76 9.75
N PRO A 377 -6.56 -37.49 9.93
CA PRO A 377 -6.00 -36.17 9.70
C PRO A 377 -6.30 -35.61 8.31
N ASP A 378 -6.21 -36.46 7.27
CA ASP A 378 -6.53 -36.05 5.90
C ASP A 378 -8.00 -35.66 5.74
N ASP A 379 -8.93 -36.46 6.30
CA ASP A 379 -10.36 -36.15 6.21
C ASP A 379 -10.72 -34.87 6.98
N ALA A 380 -10.01 -34.59 8.07
CA ALA A 380 -10.19 -33.34 8.80
C ALA A 380 -9.75 -32.11 7.97
N LEU A 381 -8.64 -32.21 7.25
CA LEU A 381 -8.16 -31.15 6.35
C LEU A 381 -9.11 -30.96 5.16
N ASP A 382 -9.68 -32.05 4.63
CA ASP A 382 -10.73 -31.97 3.60
C ASP A 382 -11.93 -31.17 4.09
N VAL A 383 -12.40 -31.40 5.32
CA VAL A 383 -13.50 -30.61 5.89
C VAL A 383 -13.15 -29.13 6.00
N VAL A 384 -11.93 -28.77 6.43
CA VAL A 384 -11.50 -27.37 6.49
C VAL A 384 -11.52 -26.72 5.11
N ARG A 385 -11.02 -27.43 4.09
CA ARG A 385 -11.03 -26.98 2.70
C ARG A 385 -12.46 -26.81 2.17
N GLU A 386 -13.33 -27.79 2.38
CA GLU A 386 -14.73 -27.77 1.98
C GLU A 386 -15.48 -26.60 2.62
N VAL A 387 -15.28 -26.36 3.92
CA VAL A 387 -15.91 -25.23 4.63
C VAL A 387 -15.41 -23.90 4.07
N ARG A 388 -14.12 -23.76 3.75
CA ARG A 388 -13.59 -22.54 3.11
C ARG A 388 -14.13 -22.33 1.69
N ASP A 389 -14.27 -23.41 0.91
CA ASP A 389 -14.86 -23.35 -0.43
C ASP A 389 -16.35 -22.96 -0.37
N GLU A 390 -17.11 -23.51 0.60
CA GLU A 390 -18.50 -23.12 0.85
C GLU A 390 -18.63 -21.68 1.33
N LEU A 391 -17.81 -21.26 2.29
CA LEU A 391 -17.75 -19.87 2.76
C LEU A 391 -17.49 -18.90 1.61
N THR A 392 -16.52 -19.24 0.75
CA THR A 392 -16.19 -18.44 -0.43
C THR A 392 -17.38 -18.29 -1.36
N ARG A 393 -18.09 -19.39 -1.67
CA ARG A 393 -19.30 -19.33 -2.51
C ARG A 393 -20.41 -18.47 -1.90
N HIS A 394 -20.61 -18.56 -0.59
CA HIS A 394 -21.60 -17.72 0.10
C HIS A 394 -21.21 -16.24 0.06
N LEU A 395 -19.94 -15.91 0.29
CA LEU A 395 -19.44 -14.53 0.22
C LEU A 395 -19.47 -13.98 -1.21
N GLU A 396 -19.17 -14.78 -2.23
CA GLU A 396 -19.31 -14.39 -3.64
C GLU A 396 -20.77 -14.06 -3.98
N GLY A 397 -21.72 -14.93 -3.59
CA GLY A 397 -23.15 -14.67 -3.78
C GLY A 397 -23.62 -13.42 -3.06
N LEU A 398 -23.20 -13.23 -1.80
CA LEU A 398 -23.50 -12.01 -1.05
C LEU A 398 -22.88 -10.78 -1.69
N SER A 399 -21.64 -10.85 -2.17
CA SER A 399 -20.94 -9.75 -2.84
C SER A 399 -21.68 -9.28 -4.09
N ASP A 400 -22.14 -10.23 -4.91
CA ASP A 400 -22.90 -9.91 -6.11
C ASP A 400 -24.18 -9.15 -5.78
N GLU A 401 -24.92 -9.57 -4.75
CA GLU A 401 -26.16 -8.90 -4.34
C GLU A 401 -25.90 -7.56 -3.64
N VAL A 402 -24.88 -7.48 -2.77
CA VAL A 402 -24.43 -6.21 -2.16
C VAL A 402 -24.13 -5.18 -3.26
N VAL A 403 -23.41 -5.58 -4.31
CA VAL A 403 -23.14 -4.71 -5.46
C VAL A 403 -24.43 -4.21 -6.10
N GLN A 404 -25.46 -5.06 -6.27
CA GLN A 404 -26.72 -4.65 -6.89
C GLN A 404 -27.53 -3.68 -6.04
N VAL A 405 -27.59 -3.89 -4.72
CA VAL A 405 -28.42 -3.06 -3.82
C VAL A 405 -27.74 -1.75 -3.43
N VAL A 406 -26.40 -1.76 -3.29
CA VAL A 406 -25.63 -0.56 -2.93
C VAL A 406 -25.34 0.31 -4.17
N GLY A 407 -25.02 -0.31 -5.31
CA GLY A 407 -24.71 0.41 -6.54
C GLY A 407 -25.96 0.92 -7.26
N LYS A 408 -26.14 2.25 -7.31
CA LYS A 408 -27.31 2.90 -7.93
C LYS A 408 -27.30 2.83 -9.45
N ASP A 409 -26.11 2.76 -10.06
CA ASP A 409 -25.89 2.66 -11.50
C ASP A 409 -24.73 1.71 -11.85
N ASP A 410 -24.53 1.46 -13.14
CA ASP A 410 -23.51 0.51 -13.61
C ASP A 410 -22.07 0.92 -13.30
N SER A 411 -21.79 2.22 -13.17
CA SER A 411 -20.46 2.73 -12.81
C SER A 411 -20.15 2.44 -11.35
N GLN A 412 -21.11 2.75 -10.45
CA GLN A 412 -20.99 2.45 -9.03
C GLN A 412 -20.85 0.94 -8.79
N ARG A 413 -21.67 0.13 -9.48
CA ARG A 413 -21.56 -1.34 -9.41
C ARG A 413 -20.19 -1.84 -9.87
N LYS A 414 -19.62 -1.26 -10.92
CA LYS A 414 -18.28 -1.62 -11.40
C LYS A 414 -17.20 -1.26 -10.39
N THR A 415 -17.34 -0.12 -9.72
CA THR A 415 -16.42 0.35 -8.67
C THR A 415 -16.42 -0.62 -7.49
N LEU A 416 -17.59 -0.96 -6.95
CA LEU A 416 -17.74 -1.95 -5.88
C LEU A 416 -17.16 -3.32 -6.27
N ARG A 417 -17.46 -3.83 -7.48
CA ARG A 417 -16.88 -5.10 -7.95
C ARG A 417 -15.36 -5.05 -8.02
N SER A 418 -14.80 -3.92 -8.43
CA SER A 418 -13.35 -3.77 -8.57
C SER A 418 -12.68 -3.73 -7.20
N ALA A 419 -13.20 -2.96 -6.25
CA ALA A 419 -12.70 -2.90 -4.88
C ALA A 419 -12.79 -4.28 -4.18
N LEU A 420 -13.92 -4.98 -4.32
CA LEU A 420 -14.09 -6.34 -3.78
C LEU A 420 -13.10 -7.34 -4.41
N ALA A 421 -12.90 -7.28 -5.72
CA ALA A 421 -11.96 -8.15 -6.42
C ALA A 421 -10.50 -7.87 -6.02
N GLU A 422 -10.15 -6.60 -5.81
CA GLU A 422 -8.83 -6.17 -5.36
C GLU A 422 -8.54 -6.70 -3.96
N GLN A 423 -9.43 -6.45 -2.99
CA GLN A 423 -9.26 -6.93 -1.61
C GLN A 423 -9.23 -8.45 -1.52
N ARG A 424 -10.03 -9.15 -2.35
CA ARG A 424 -9.94 -10.60 -2.47
C ARG A 424 -8.60 -11.06 -3.03
N SER A 425 -8.09 -10.41 -4.07
CA SER A 425 -6.82 -10.79 -4.70
C SER A 425 -5.60 -10.50 -3.82
N GLY A 426 -5.70 -9.49 -2.95
CA GLY A 426 -4.68 -9.11 -1.97
C GLY A 426 -4.60 -10.02 -0.75
N ALA A 427 -5.55 -10.95 -0.56
CA ALA A 427 -5.50 -11.93 0.51
C ALA A 427 -4.23 -12.81 0.35
N ARG A 428 -3.31 -12.68 1.32
CA ARG A 428 -2.03 -13.38 1.29
C ARG A 428 -2.19 -14.90 1.36
N PRO A 429 -1.23 -15.67 0.83
CA PRO A 429 -1.18 -17.12 1.01
C PRO A 429 -1.24 -17.48 2.50
N ASP A 430 -2.14 -18.39 2.85
CA ASP A 430 -2.29 -18.88 4.21
C ASP A 430 -1.13 -19.83 4.57
N PRO A 431 -0.34 -19.56 5.63
CA PRO A 431 0.76 -20.41 6.08
C PRO A 431 0.21 -21.66 6.80
N SER A 432 -0.49 -22.49 6.04
CA SER A 432 -1.18 -23.69 6.51
C SER A 432 -0.76 -24.92 5.69
N ILE A 433 -1.07 -26.11 6.20
CA ILE A 433 -0.84 -27.37 5.51
C ILE A 433 -1.57 -27.35 4.15
N ILE A 434 -2.81 -26.85 4.13
CA ILE A 434 -3.64 -26.80 2.93
C ILE A 434 -3.10 -25.76 1.93
N GLY A 435 -2.74 -24.55 2.39
CA GLY A 435 -2.15 -23.52 1.55
C GLY A 435 -0.83 -23.96 0.93
N THR A 436 -0.01 -24.67 1.72
CA THR A 436 1.26 -25.25 1.24
C THR A 436 1.03 -26.39 0.25
N ALA A 437 0.09 -27.30 0.51
CA ALA A 437 -0.25 -28.36 -0.44
C ALA A 437 -0.78 -27.78 -1.76
N TYR A 438 -1.61 -26.73 -1.70
CA TYR A 438 -2.29 -26.15 -2.86
C TYR A 438 -2.14 -24.61 -2.93
N PRO A 439 -1.03 -24.05 -3.43
CA PRO A 439 -0.80 -22.60 -3.45
C PRO A 439 -1.71 -21.84 -4.41
N GLY A 440 -2.19 -22.53 -5.44
CA GLY A 440 -3.19 -21.98 -6.36
C GLY A 440 -4.61 -22.01 -5.80
N TRP A 441 -4.82 -22.61 -4.62
CA TRP A 441 -6.10 -22.59 -3.94
C TRP A 441 -6.20 -21.30 -3.11
N THR A 442 -7.20 -20.50 -3.46
CA THR A 442 -7.51 -19.21 -2.83
C THR A 442 -8.94 -19.25 -2.31
N PHE A 443 -9.18 -18.63 -1.16
CA PHE A 443 -10.51 -18.46 -0.60
C PHE A 443 -10.81 -16.96 -0.44
N PHE A 444 -12.06 -16.62 -0.14
CA PHE A 444 -12.48 -15.25 0.13
C PHE A 444 -12.58 -15.03 1.64
N PRO A 445 -11.66 -14.29 2.28
CA PRO A 445 -11.75 -13.98 3.71
C PRO A 445 -12.91 -13.03 4.00
N VAL A 446 -13.53 -13.17 5.17
CA VAL A 446 -14.64 -12.29 5.58
C VAL A 446 -14.18 -10.84 5.76
N ALA A 447 -12.94 -10.65 6.23
CA ALA A 447 -12.34 -9.32 6.36
C ALA A 447 -12.18 -8.60 5.01
N ALA A 448 -11.86 -9.34 3.94
CA ALA A 448 -11.70 -8.77 2.60
C ALA A 448 -13.05 -8.30 2.04
N MET A 449 -14.14 -8.99 2.38
CA MET A 449 -15.50 -8.57 2.00
C MET A 449 -15.83 -7.21 2.63
N SER A 450 -15.70 -7.11 3.95
CA SER A 450 -15.94 -5.87 4.71
C SER A 450 -15.12 -4.69 4.17
N THR A 451 -13.81 -4.90 4.02
CA THR A 451 -12.88 -3.89 3.51
C THR A 451 -13.25 -3.51 2.08
N GLY A 452 -13.53 -4.47 1.20
CA GLY A 452 -13.88 -4.19 -0.20
C GLY A 452 -15.21 -3.44 -0.37
N VAL A 453 -16.21 -3.71 0.47
CA VAL A 453 -17.46 -2.92 0.49
C VAL A 453 -17.19 -1.51 1.02
N SER A 454 -16.43 -1.38 2.11
CA SER A 454 -16.03 -0.07 2.66
C SER A 454 -15.28 0.76 1.63
N ASP A 455 -14.20 0.22 1.05
CA ASP A 455 -13.39 0.90 0.04
C ASP A 455 -14.22 1.26 -1.20
N GLY A 456 -15.06 0.34 -1.68
CA GLY A 456 -15.91 0.59 -2.83
C GLY A 456 -16.99 1.65 -2.57
N THR A 457 -17.59 1.66 -1.38
CA THR A 457 -18.56 2.70 -0.98
C THR A 457 -17.89 4.05 -0.77
N GLN A 458 -16.68 4.07 -0.20
CA GLN A 458 -15.86 5.28 -0.10
C GLN A 458 -15.48 5.81 -1.48
N GLN A 459 -15.01 4.97 -2.39
CA GLN A 459 -14.70 5.38 -3.78
C GLN A 459 -15.93 5.91 -4.51
N ILE A 460 -17.11 5.30 -4.30
CA ILE A 460 -18.38 5.83 -4.84
C ILE A 460 -18.71 7.17 -4.20
N ALA A 461 -18.55 7.30 -2.88
CA ALA A 461 -18.76 8.55 -2.16
C ALA A 461 -17.84 9.63 -2.74
N SER A 462 -16.53 9.40 -2.85
CA SER A 462 -15.55 10.28 -3.49
C SER A 462 -15.90 10.63 -4.94
N ALA A 463 -16.41 9.65 -5.71
CA ALA A 463 -16.84 9.89 -7.10
C ALA A 463 -18.17 10.66 -7.21
N SER A 464 -18.99 10.66 -6.16
CA SER A 464 -20.30 11.35 -6.09
C SER A 464 -20.27 12.66 -5.29
N GLY A 465 -19.24 12.85 -4.46
CA GLY A 465 -18.86 14.05 -3.73
C GLY A 465 -17.35 13.99 -3.49
N GLY A 466 -16.61 14.90 -4.14
CA GLY A 466 -15.17 15.03 -3.91
C GLY A 466 -14.27 14.58 -5.07
N GLY A 467 -14.50 15.11 -6.28
CA GLY A 467 -13.34 15.61 -7.02
C GLY A 467 -12.77 16.79 -6.22
N ALA A 468 -11.45 16.93 -6.15
CA ALA A 468 -10.77 18.05 -5.50
C ALA A 468 -11.54 19.35 -5.76
N THR A 469 -12.13 19.95 -4.73
CA THR A 469 -12.95 21.15 -4.93
C THR A 469 -12.02 22.34 -5.07
N SER A 470 -11.74 22.74 -6.30
CA SER A 470 -11.10 24.00 -6.60
C SER A 470 -12.11 25.14 -6.42
N GLY A 471 -11.72 26.20 -5.69
CA GLY A 471 -12.54 27.39 -5.47
C GLY A 471 -12.76 27.77 -4.00
N TYR A 472 -13.18 29.02 -3.79
CA TYR A 472 -13.39 29.66 -2.48
C TYR A 472 -14.78 30.28 -2.44
N SER A 473 -15.47 30.22 -1.30
CA SER A 473 -16.84 30.74 -1.16
C SER A 473 -16.89 32.28 -1.20
N ALA A 474 -15.78 32.94 -0.88
CA ALA A 474 -15.64 34.39 -0.95
C ALA A 474 -15.34 34.83 -2.40
N GLY A 475 -16.37 35.24 -3.13
CA GLY A 475 -16.25 35.73 -4.50
C GLY A 475 -15.16 36.80 -4.64
N GLY A 476 -14.18 36.54 -5.52
CA GLY A 476 -13.05 37.43 -5.80
C GLY A 476 -11.67 36.90 -5.40
N PHE A 477 -11.53 35.67 -4.90
CA PHE A 477 -10.22 35.03 -4.76
C PHE A 477 -10.07 33.87 -5.76
N SER A 478 -8.97 33.84 -6.49
CA SER A 478 -8.69 32.91 -7.61
C SER A 478 -7.41 32.09 -7.40
N GLY A 479 -6.90 32.01 -6.17
CA GLY A 479 -5.63 31.34 -5.89
C GLY A 479 -5.64 29.83 -6.21
N ALA A 480 -4.55 29.32 -6.77
CA ALA A 480 -4.42 27.90 -7.10
C ALA A 480 -4.38 27.02 -5.85
N GLY A 481 -5.09 25.89 -5.88
CA GLY A 481 -5.13 24.93 -4.79
C GLY A 481 -6.50 24.30 -4.61
N SER A 482 -6.54 23.26 -3.81
CA SER A 482 -7.74 22.51 -3.49
C SER A 482 -7.59 21.81 -2.14
N SER A 483 -8.71 21.44 -1.55
CA SER A 483 -8.81 20.52 -0.43
C SER A 483 -9.60 19.28 -0.80
N SER A 484 -9.33 18.19 -0.08
CA SER A 484 -10.09 16.94 -0.12
C SER A 484 -10.14 16.28 1.26
N SER A 485 -11.11 15.40 1.46
CA SER A 485 -11.27 14.63 2.69
C SER A 485 -10.37 13.40 2.74
N PHE A 486 -10.08 12.94 3.97
CA PHE A 486 -9.31 11.71 4.22
C PHE A 486 -9.93 10.74 5.23
#